data_AF-A0A920HLM0-F1
#
_entry.id   AF-A0A920HLM0-F1
#
_cell.length_a   1.000
_cell.length_b   1.000
_cell.length_c   1.000
_cell.angle_alpha   90.00
_cell.angle_beta   90.00
_cell.angle_gamma   90.00
#
_symmetry.space_group_name_H-M   'P 1'
#
loop_
_entity.id
_entity.type
_entity.pdbx_description
1 polymer ?
#
loop_
_entity_poly.entity_id
_entity_poly.type
_entity_poly.pdbx_seq_one_letter_code
_entity_poly.pdbx_strand_id
1 'polypeptide(L)'
;MFLKGNDSIGEFYSIAVTNNFQQADTGTKMIHIGKNTKSTIISKGVSAGKSQNSYRGLVKISPMAENARNFSQCDSLLMGNECGAHTFHTLKLKINLLRLSMKLLLVKLVRSNFYCNQRGIEQRRLSL
;
A
#
# COMPACT_ATOMS: atom_id res chain seq x y z
N MET A 1 -10.53 -8.95 4.59
CA MET A 1 -10.58 -10.40 4.35
C MET A 1 -10.39 -11.17 5.66
N PHE A 2 -11.16 -12.24 5.86
CA PHE A 2 -11.06 -13.13 7.01
C PHE A 2 -10.55 -14.51 6.55
N LEU A 3 -9.35 -14.88 6.98
CA LEU A 3 -8.69 -16.15 6.66
C LEU A 3 -9.01 -17.18 7.76
N LYS A 4 -10.24 -17.72 7.71
CA LYS A 4 -10.78 -18.66 8.70
C LYS A 4 -10.27 -20.10 8.51
N GLY A 5 -10.16 -20.55 7.26
CA GLY A 5 -9.70 -21.90 6.95
C GLY A 5 -8.19 -22.05 7.18
N ASN A 6 -7.77 -23.25 7.56
CA ASN A 6 -6.36 -23.61 7.52
C ASN A 6 -5.83 -23.50 6.09
N ASP A 7 -4.58 -23.10 5.95
CA ASP A 7 -3.88 -22.92 4.68
C ASP A 7 -4.52 -21.90 3.73
N SER A 8 -5.51 -21.11 4.20
CA SER A 8 -6.17 -20.10 3.39
C SER A 8 -5.24 -18.93 3.03
N ILE A 9 -5.43 -18.43 1.80
CA ILE A 9 -4.60 -17.40 1.19
C ILE A 9 -5.47 -16.18 0.89
N GLY A 10 -4.96 -15.00 1.22
CA GLY A 10 -5.63 -13.73 0.94
C GLY A 10 -4.75 -12.71 0.28
N GLU A 11 -5.18 -12.18 -0.86
CA GLU A 11 -4.41 -11.20 -1.60
C GLU A 11 -5.23 -9.93 -1.84
N PHE A 12 -4.55 -8.79 -1.76
CA PHE A 12 -5.15 -7.49 -2.00
C PHE A 12 -4.18 -6.63 -2.81
N TYR A 13 -4.65 -6.18 -3.97
CA TYR A 13 -3.94 -5.28 -4.87
C TYR A 13 -4.80 -4.05 -5.09
N SER A 14 -4.25 -2.87 -4.84
CA SER A 14 -4.98 -1.61 -4.97
C SER A 14 -4.12 -0.54 -5.62
N ILE A 15 -4.75 0.24 -6.50
CA ILE A 15 -4.20 1.47 -7.05
C ILE A 15 -5.22 2.58 -6.76
N ALA A 16 -4.77 3.62 -6.07
CA ALA A 16 -5.60 4.79 -5.76
C ALA A 16 -4.94 6.04 -6.36
N VAL A 17 -5.67 6.77 -7.19
CA VAL A 17 -5.20 8.01 -7.83
C VAL A 17 -6.10 9.15 -7.38
N THR A 18 -5.50 10.25 -6.92
CA THR A 18 -6.22 11.46 -6.54
C THR A 18 -5.59 12.69 -7.20
N ASN A 19 -6.43 13.63 -7.62
CA ASN A 19 -6.01 14.91 -8.21
C ASN A 19 -6.88 16.08 -7.71
N ASN A 20 -6.48 17.31 -8.01
CA ASN A 20 -7.14 18.54 -7.60
C ASN A 20 -7.29 18.61 -6.08
N PHE A 21 -8.51 18.53 -5.53
CA PHE A 21 -8.77 18.56 -4.09
C PHE A 21 -9.39 17.24 -3.59
N GLN A 22 -9.24 16.16 -4.36
CA GLN A 22 -9.80 14.86 -4.00
C GLN A 22 -9.16 14.31 -2.72
N GLN A 23 -9.97 13.60 -1.96
CA GLN A 23 -9.54 12.87 -0.77
C GLN A 23 -9.89 11.40 -0.96
N ALA A 24 -8.90 10.53 -0.87
CA ALA A 24 -9.09 9.10 -0.85
C ALA A 24 -8.61 8.52 0.48
N ASP A 25 -9.43 7.70 1.10
CA ASP A 25 -9.05 6.86 2.24
C ASP A 25 -9.34 5.41 1.82
N THR A 26 -8.26 4.70 1.51
CA THR A 26 -8.31 3.32 1.00
C THR A 26 -7.59 2.40 1.96
N GLY A 27 -7.85 1.10 1.86
CA GLY A 27 -7.25 0.20 2.82
C GLY A 27 -7.73 -1.22 2.71
N THR A 28 -7.07 -2.09 3.49
CA THR A 28 -7.54 -3.45 3.67
C THR A 28 -7.30 -3.92 5.09
N LYS A 29 -8.08 -4.91 5.50
CA LYS A 29 -7.90 -5.62 6.77
C LYS A 29 -7.66 -7.09 6.46
N MET A 30 -6.51 -7.62 6.83
CA MET A 30 -6.20 -9.05 6.78
C MET A 30 -6.31 -9.63 8.18
N ILE A 31 -7.24 -10.55 8.39
CA ILE A 31 -7.49 -11.17 9.70
C ILE A 31 -7.21 -12.66 9.57
N HIS A 32 -6.09 -13.10 10.14
CA HIS A 32 -5.65 -14.49 10.15
C HIS A 32 -6.23 -15.22 11.36
N ILE A 33 -6.90 -16.35 11.11
CA ILE A 33 -7.54 -17.19 12.14
C ILE A 33 -7.07 -18.64 12.00
N GLY A 34 -7.08 -19.21 10.79
CA GLY A 34 -6.60 -20.57 10.53
C GLY A 34 -5.08 -20.70 10.60
N LYS A 35 -4.59 -21.93 10.77
CA LYS A 35 -3.16 -22.28 10.74
C LYS A 35 -2.60 -22.10 9.32
N ASN A 36 -1.30 -21.81 9.22
CA ASN A 36 -0.56 -21.68 7.96
C ASN A 36 -1.12 -20.66 6.95
N THR A 37 -1.94 -19.71 7.41
CA THR A 37 -2.58 -18.73 6.54
C THR A 37 -1.57 -17.73 5.98
N LYS A 38 -1.76 -17.34 4.71
CA LYS A 38 -0.85 -16.41 4.02
C LYS A 38 -1.61 -15.19 3.53
N SER A 39 -1.01 -14.02 3.62
CA SER A 39 -1.56 -12.83 2.98
C SER A 39 -0.54 -11.95 2.30
N THR A 40 -0.98 -11.36 1.19
CA THR A 40 -0.21 -10.40 0.38
C THR A 40 -1.03 -9.13 0.24
N ILE A 41 -0.43 -8.00 0.59
CA ILE A 41 -1.02 -6.67 0.45
C ILE A 41 -0.08 -5.84 -0.42
N ILE A 42 -0.55 -5.38 -1.57
CA ILE A 42 0.16 -4.42 -2.41
C ILE A 42 -0.76 -3.22 -2.64
N SER A 43 -0.36 -2.07 -2.14
CA SER A 43 -1.08 -0.81 -2.34
C SER A 43 -0.17 0.20 -3.04
N LYS A 44 -0.69 0.85 -4.08
CA LYS A 44 -0.01 1.92 -4.80
C LYS A 44 -0.89 3.16 -4.82
N GLY A 45 -0.40 4.25 -4.22
CA GLY A 45 -1.05 5.54 -4.21
C GLY A 45 -0.38 6.51 -5.17
N VAL A 46 -1.17 7.31 -5.89
CA VAL A 46 -0.69 8.49 -6.63
C VAL A 46 -1.50 9.70 -6.16
N SER A 47 -0.82 10.76 -5.74
CA SER A 47 -1.44 12.04 -5.36
C SER A 47 -0.91 13.15 -6.27
N ALA A 48 -1.80 14.01 -6.76
CA ALA A 48 -1.49 15.12 -7.66
C ALA A 48 -2.29 16.39 -7.30
N GLY A 49 -1.84 17.54 -7.80
CA GLY A 49 -2.48 18.82 -7.48
C GLY A 49 -2.38 19.14 -5.98
N LYS A 50 -3.54 19.33 -5.32
CA LYS A 50 -3.70 19.58 -3.88
C LYS A 50 -4.37 18.41 -3.15
N SER A 51 -4.37 17.23 -3.77
CA SER A 51 -5.14 16.08 -3.30
C SER A 51 -4.50 15.43 -2.06
N GLN A 52 -5.31 14.63 -1.36
CA GLN A 52 -4.85 13.83 -0.22
C GLN A 52 -5.21 12.37 -0.47
N ASN A 53 -4.21 11.49 -0.36
CA ASN A 53 -4.40 10.05 -0.47
C ASN A 53 -3.93 9.38 0.82
N SER A 54 -4.78 8.59 1.46
CA SER A 54 -4.49 7.87 2.67
C SER A 54 -4.68 6.39 2.44
N TYR A 55 -3.68 5.60 2.84
CA TYR A 55 -3.80 4.15 2.93
C TYR A 55 -3.87 3.71 4.39
N ARG A 56 -4.87 2.90 4.75
CA ARG A 56 -5.05 2.30 6.09
C ARG A 56 -5.06 0.78 6.03
N GLY A 57 -3.98 0.18 6.48
CA GLY A 57 -3.83 -1.28 6.58
C GLY A 57 -4.00 -1.78 8.01
N LEU A 58 -4.71 -2.90 8.17
CA LEU A 58 -4.66 -3.71 9.40
C LEU A 58 -4.29 -5.15 9.07
N VAL A 59 -3.24 -5.67 9.69
CA VAL A 59 -2.98 -7.12 9.75
C VAL A 59 -3.16 -7.58 11.18
N LYS A 60 -4.12 -8.48 11.39
CA LYS A 60 -4.42 -9.07 12.69
C LYS A 60 -4.18 -10.56 12.64
N ILE A 61 -3.37 -11.07 13.56
CA ILE A 61 -3.09 -12.50 13.71
C ILE A 61 -3.72 -12.99 15.01
N SER A 62 -4.63 -13.95 14.90
CA SER A 62 -5.27 -14.61 16.06
C SER A 62 -4.32 -15.61 16.72
N PRO A 63 -4.48 -15.92 18.03
CA PRO A 63 -3.62 -16.89 18.72
C PRO A 63 -3.59 -18.28 18.09
N MET A 64 -4.67 -18.68 17.40
CA MET A 64 -4.79 -19.99 16.74
C MET A 64 -4.11 -20.06 15.38
N ALA A 65 -3.70 -18.92 14.81
CA ALA A 65 -3.13 -18.81 13.47
C ALA A 65 -1.61 -19.07 13.47
N GLU A 66 -1.23 -20.28 13.88
CA GLU A 66 0.15 -20.75 13.90
C GLU A 66 0.79 -20.67 12.50
N ASN A 67 2.07 -20.29 12.42
CA ASN A 67 2.83 -20.17 11.17
C ASN A 67 2.16 -19.25 10.11
N ALA A 68 1.33 -18.30 10.54
CA ALA A 68 0.76 -17.30 9.65
C ALA A 68 1.86 -16.39 9.05
N ARG A 69 1.65 -15.98 7.80
CA ARG A 69 2.59 -15.13 7.05
C ARG A 69 1.86 -13.95 6.43
N ASN A 70 2.50 -12.78 6.47
CA ASN A 70 2.03 -11.61 5.75
C ASN A 70 3.20 -10.90 5.06
N PHE A 71 2.96 -10.48 3.82
CA PHE A 71 3.77 -9.50 3.12
C PHE A 71 2.91 -8.29 2.80
N SER A 72 3.37 -7.09 3.20
CA SER A 72 2.68 -5.83 2.93
C SER A 72 3.62 -4.83 2.28
N GLN A 73 3.26 -4.33 1.11
CA GLN A 73 3.97 -3.26 0.41
C GLN A 73 3.01 -2.11 0.12
N CYS A 74 3.37 -0.91 0.60
CA CYS A 74 2.64 0.31 0.28
C CYS A 74 3.60 1.30 -0.37
N ASP A 75 3.39 1.58 -1.64
CA ASP A 75 4.15 2.57 -2.39
C ASP A 75 3.27 3.80 -2.64
N SER A 76 3.80 4.99 -2.49
CA SER A 76 3.08 6.24 -2.75
C SER A 76 3.92 7.17 -3.61
N LEU A 77 3.30 7.74 -4.63
CA LEU A 77 3.91 8.68 -5.57
C LEU A 77 3.25 10.06 -5.42
N LEU A 78 4.04 11.09 -5.09
CA LEU A 78 3.59 12.47 -5.10
C LEU A 78 3.98 13.16 -6.40
N MET A 79 2.99 13.67 -7.12
CA MET A 79 3.14 14.48 -8.33
C MET A 79 2.96 15.96 -8.00
N GLY A 80 4.05 16.60 -7.55
CA GLY A 80 4.08 18.01 -7.20
C GLY A 80 4.34 18.26 -5.71
N ASN A 81 4.22 19.52 -5.30
CA ASN A 81 4.59 19.98 -3.96
C ASN A 81 3.39 20.19 -3.02
N GLU A 82 2.18 20.23 -3.55
CA GLU A 82 0.98 20.64 -2.79
C GLU A 82 0.04 19.48 -2.45
N CYS A 83 0.33 18.27 -2.93
CA CYS A 83 -0.44 17.06 -2.64
C CYS A 83 0.17 16.29 -1.45
N GLY A 84 -0.62 15.41 -0.84
CA GLY A 84 -0.20 14.58 0.29
C GLY A 84 -0.48 13.09 0.06
N ALA A 85 0.39 12.26 0.62
CA ALA A 85 0.20 10.82 0.68
C ALA A 85 0.54 10.32 2.10
N HIS A 86 -0.40 9.61 2.71
CA HIS A 86 -0.34 9.18 4.11
C HIS A 86 -0.49 7.66 4.18
N THR A 87 0.32 7.00 5.01
CA THR A 87 0.20 5.56 5.23
C THR A 87 0.10 5.25 6.71
N PHE A 88 -1.02 4.61 7.08
CA PHE A 88 -1.28 4.13 8.42
C PHE A 88 -1.35 2.61 8.37
N HIS A 89 -0.36 1.93 8.98
CA HIS A 89 -0.34 0.48 9.03
C HIS A 89 -0.37 0.00 10.47
N THR A 90 -1.34 -0.85 10.80
CA THR A 90 -1.48 -1.43 12.13
C THR A 90 -1.24 -2.94 12.08
N LEU A 91 -0.34 -3.42 12.93
CA LEU A 91 -0.10 -4.84 13.15
C LEU A 91 -0.60 -5.22 14.54
N LYS A 92 -1.50 -6.21 14.62
CA LYS A 92 -1.99 -6.76 15.90
C LYS A 92 -1.66 -8.24 15.99
N LEU A 93 -0.67 -8.56 16.82
CA LEU A 93 -0.12 -9.90 16.96
C LEU A 93 -0.47 -10.46 18.34
N LYS A 94 -0.92 -11.71 18.39
CA LYS A 94 -1.23 -12.42 19.64
C LYS A 94 -0.49 -13.76 19.78
N ILE A 95 0.57 -13.98 18.99
CA ILE A 95 1.39 -15.20 19.01
C ILE A 95 2.85 -14.84 18.63
N ASN A 96 3.83 -15.61 19.12
CA ASN A 96 5.26 -15.31 19.01
C ASN A 96 5.96 -15.90 17.75
N LEU A 97 5.37 -16.89 17.07
CA LEU A 97 6.00 -17.59 15.93
C LEU A 97 5.39 -17.15 14.60
N LEU A 98 5.86 -16.01 14.05
CA LEU A 98 5.33 -15.40 12.83
C LEU A 98 6.41 -14.90 11.88
N ARG A 99 6.11 -14.89 10.57
CA ARG A 99 6.93 -14.21 9.55
C ARG A 99 6.11 -13.09 8.93
N LEU A 100 6.45 -11.85 9.27
CA LEU A 100 5.78 -10.65 8.81
C LEU A 100 6.81 -9.74 8.15
N SER A 101 6.48 -9.19 6.99
CA SER A 101 7.34 -8.25 6.29
C SER A 101 6.52 -7.07 5.80
N MET A 102 6.99 -5.86 6.10
CA MET A 102 6.35 -4.63 5.69
C MET A 102 7.37 -3.73 4.99
N LYS A 103 6.97 -3.22 3.82
CA LYS A 103 7.71 -2.23 3.04
C LYS A 103 6.84 -1.01 2.79
N LEU A 104 7.37 0.16 3.11
CA LEU A 104 6.74 1.44 2.85
C LEU A 104 7.71 2.26 2.00
N LEU A 105 7.23 2.78 0.87
CA LEU A 105 8.04 3.62 -0.02
C LEU A 105 7.25 4.86 -0.41
N LEU A 106 7.85 6.04 -0.21
CA LEU A 106 7.33 7.31 -0.67
C LEU A 106 8.27 7.86 -1.72
N VAL A 107 7.77 8.11 -2.93
CA VAL A 107 8.52 8.71 -4.02
C VAL A 107 7.86 10.04 -4.37
N LYS A 108 8.68 11.07 -4.56
CA LYS A 108 8.23 12.36 -5.07
C LYS A 108 8.79 12.56 -6.47
N LEU A 109 7.92 12.79 -7.44
CA LEU A 109 8.34 13.05 -8.81
C LEU A 109 8.68 14.54 -8.95
N VAL A 110 9.94 14.82 -9.31
CA VAL A 110 10.42 16.17 -9.60
C VAL A 110 10.25 16.44 -11.09
N ARG A 111 9.83 17.67 -11.43
CA ARG A 111 9.46 18.08 -12.79
C ARG A 111 10.57 17.95 -13.84
N SER A 112 11.85 17.82 -13.51
CA SER A 112 12.90 17.68 -14.53
C SER A 112 13.58 16.33 -14.46
N ASN A 113 13.02 15.31 -15.13
CA ASN A 113 13.81 14.14 -15.46
C ASN A 113 14.61 14.46 -16.73
N PHE A 114 15.85 14.96 -16.55
CA PHE A 114 16.75 15.40 -17.62
C PHE A 114 16.86 14.35 -18.74
N TYR A 115 16.87 13.07 -18.36
CA TYR A 115 16.92 11.95 -19.28
C TYR A 115 15.69 11.86 -20.19
N CYS A 116 14.49 12.08 -19.66
CA CYS A 116 13.25 12.09 -20.46
C CYS A 116 13.26 13.28 -21.44
N ASN A 117 13.68 14.46 -20.96
CA ASN A 117 13.77 15.68 -21.78
C ASN A 117 14.80 15.53 -22.90
N GLN A 118 15.96 14.93 -22.61
CA GLN A 118 17.02 14.67 -23.61
C GLN A 118 16.55 13.73 -24.73
N ARG A 119 15.63 12.81 -24.44
CA ARG A 119 15.04 11.90 -25.43
C ARG A 119 13.82 12.49 -26.15
N GLY A 120 13.54 13.78 -25.98
CA GLY A 120 12.40 14.44 -26.60
C GLY A 120 11.05 13.97 -26.07
N ILE A 121 11.00 13.34 -24.89
CA ILE A 121 9.74 12.90 -24.28
C ILE A 121 9.10 14.10 -23.59
N GLU A 122 8.04 14.63 -24.20
CA GLU A 122 7.31 15.76 -23.63
C GLU A 122 6.74 15.44 -22.24
N GLN A 123 6.86 16.41 -21.35
CA GLN A 123 6.48 16.30 -19.96
C GLN A 123 4.97 16.07 -19.75
N ARG A 124 4.14 16.56 -20.68
CA ARG A 124 2.68 16.33 -20.69
C ARG A 124 2.32 14.86 -20.90
N ARG A 125 3.18 14.10 -21.57
CA ARG A 125 3.01 12.65 -21.80
C ARG A 125 3.36 11.81 -20.55
N LEU A 126 3.99 12.44 -19.55
CA LEU A 126 4.45 11.83 -18.29
C LEU A 126 3.52 12.16 -17.11
N SER A 127 2.59 13.10 -17.26
CA SER A 127 1.59 13.48 -16.25
C SER A 127 0.22 12.90 -16.58
N LEU A 128 -0.44 12.30 -15.58
CA LEU A 128 -1.82 11.79 -15.64
C LEU A 128 -2.84 12.90 -15.97
#